data_AF-A0A970PZX8-F1
#
_entry.id   AF-A0A970PZX8-F1
#
_cell.length_a   1.000
_cell.length_b   1.000
_cell.length_c   1.000
_cell.angle_alpha   90.00
_cell.angle_beta   90.00
_cell.angle_gamma   90.00
#
_symmetry.space_group_name_H-M   'P 1'
#
loop_
_entity.id
_entity.type
_entity.pdbx_description
1 polymer ?
#
loop_
_entity_poly.entity_id
_entity_poly.type
_entity_poly.pdbx_seq_one_letter_code
_entity_poly.pdbx_strand_id
1 'polypeptide(L)'
;MSNKVNISEKSEKLKEKLFELRNELLSVLDKWFYLVNTVQPRIMFQYDSLFGDLESEIDDKLKIAHLLERKSQLINTRIKSGEKISKNTIEFINQVVEKEVEIVSRNCSNNYRTQYKANNSYQYQNDYFYFSSKKQKTSYQGFSYINSKERASKKFTAQVPCLEKENISTCYRSIVKKLHPDVSESKELFEKHWNNIQTAYKTKDEHRINLYYWSLCLIDEIIEKHKESELLKIAAEQFKNELFKEKQSLENASMQEPYNLEDKLSDAFWIIRRKRQLRDKIFQIDRQIIRNKHLLQNMINSHSLYHSIA
;
A
#
# COMPACT_ATOMS: atom_id res chain seq x y z
N MET A 1 48.58 -30.35 -13.35
CA MET A 1 48.48 -29.21 -12.42
C MET A 1 47.68 -28.03 -12.98
N SER A 2 47.50 -27.91 -14.29
CA SER A 2 46.77 -26.78 -14.93
C SER A 2 45.26 -26.70 -14.65
N ASN A 3 44.59 -27.81 -14.33
CA ASN A 3 43.14 -27.82 -14.06
C ASN A 3 42.75 -27.23 -12.69
N LYS A 4 43.62 -27.31 -11.66
CA LYS A 4 43.33 -26.75 -10.33
C LYS A 4 43.43 -25.22 -10.30
N VAL A 5 44.37 -24.67 -11.05
CA VAL A 5 44.57 -23.21 -11.15
C VAL A 5 43.38 -22.54 -11.83
N ASN A 6 42.85 -23.14 -12.90
CA ASN A 6 41.69 -22.62 -13.65
C ASN A 6 40.37 -22.66 -12.83
N ILE A 7 40.20 -23.66 -11.95
CA ILE A 7 39.03 -23.74 -11.06
C ILE A 7 39.09 -22.66 -9.97
N SER A 8 40.29 -22.35 -9.45
CA SER A 8 40.49 -21.30 -8.44
C SER A 8 40.12 -19.93 -8.98
N GLU A 9 40.65 -19.58 -10.17
CA GLU A 9 40.40 -18.28 -10.80
C GLU A 9 38.90 -18.09 -11.15
N LYS A 10 38.23 -19.14 -11.61
CA LYS A 10 36.78 -19.10 -11.88
C LYS A 10 35.96 -18.91 -10.62
N SER A 11 36.38 -19.50 -9.49
CA SER A 11 35.70 -19.36 -8.20
C SER A 11 35.87 -17.96 -7.60
N GLU A 12 37.04 -17.34 -7.76
CA GLU A 12 37.32 -15.97 -7.33
C GLU A 12 36.47 -14.97 -8.11
N LYS A 13 36.41 -15.07 -9.44
CA LYS A 13 35.54 -14.23 -10.29
C LYS A 13 34.06 -14.32 -9.90
N LEU A 14 33.59 -15.48 -9.45
CA LEU A 14 32.22 -15.65 -8.99
C LEU A 14 31.97 -15.02 -7.60
N LYS A 15 32.97 -15.03 -6.72
CA LYS A 15 32.91 -14.35 -5.43
C LYS A 15 32.87 -12.83 -5.62
N GLU A 16 33.74 -12.29 -6.48
CA GLU A 16 33.71 -10.87 -6.85
C GLU A 16 32.34 -10.46 -7.37
N LYS A 17 31.77 -11.24 -8.30
CA LYS A 17 30.43 -11.00 -8.83
C LYS A 17 29.34 -11.03 -7.75
N LEU A 18 29.44 -11.93 -6.77
CA LEU A 18 28.50 -11.98 -5.65
C LEU A 18 28.61 -10.73 -4.75
N PHE A 19 29.83 -10.22 -4.53
CA PHE A 19 30.04 -8.96 -3.82
C PHE A 19 29.48 -7.76 -4.59
N GLU A 20 29.65 -7.71 -5.91
CA GLU A 20 29.04 -6.68 -6.75
C GLU A 20 27.51 -6.70 -6.65
N LEU A 21 26.89 -7.89 -6.81
CA LEU A 21 25.44 -8.06 -6.69
C LEU A 21 24.93 -7.71 -5.29
N ARG A 22 25.68 -8.03 -4.24
CA ARG A 22 25.38 -7.62 -2.86
C ARG A 22 25.31 -6.11 -2.74
N ASN A 23 26.37 -5.42 -3.18
CA ASN A 23 26.47 -3.97 -3.06
C ASN A 23 25.39 -3.26 -3.88
N GLU A 24 25.08 -3.80 -5.06
CA GLU A 24 24.02 -3.30 -5.91
C GLU A 24 22.64 -3.48 -5.27
N LEU A 25 22.37 -4.63 -4.65
CA LEU A 25 21.13 -4.88 -3.91
C LEU A 25 20.99 -3.93 -2.71
N LEU A 26 22.05 -3.74 -1.93
CA LEU A 26 22.05 -2.78 -0.82
C LEU A 26 21.79 -1.35 -1.30
N SER A 27 22.41 -0.93 -2.41
CA SER A 27 22.14 0.39 -3.01
C SER A 27 20.69 0.55 -3.46
N VAL A 28 20.07 -0.51 -4.00
CA VAL A 28 18.66 -0.51 -4.39
C VAL A 28 17.75 -0.39 -3.16
N LEU A 29 18.08 -1.10 -2.08
CA LEU A 29 17.34 -1.02 -0.81
C LEU A 29 17.44 0.37 -0.16
N ASP A 30 18.60 1.01 -0.24
CA ASP A 30 18.77 2.39 0.24
C ASP A 30 17.93 3.39 -0.57
N LYS A 31 17.93 3.24 -1.90
CA LYS A 31 17.09 4.06 -2.79
C LYS A 31 15.61 3.89 -2.46
N TRP A 32 15.16 2.66 -2.25
CA TRP A 32 13.79 2.38 -1.81
C TRP A 32 13.47 3.09 -0.49
N PHE A 33 14.35 2.98 0.51
CA PHE A 33 14.14 3.59 1.81
C PHE A 33 14.05 5.12 1.71
N TYR A 34 14.93 5.75 0.93
CA TYR A 34 14.90 7.18 0.68
C TYR A 34 13.58 7.63 0.03
N LEU A 35 13.11 6.89 -0.98
CA LEU A 35 11.85 7.18 -1.66
C LEU A 35 10.67 7.15 -0.68
N VAL A 36 10.55 6.09 0.11
CA VAL A 36 9.41 5.89 1.02
C VAL A 36 9.43 6.85 2.21
N ASN A 37 10.60 7.13 2.79
CA ASN A 37 10.69 7.88 4.05
C ASN A 37 11.00 9.36 3.86
N THR A 38 11.49 9.78 2.69
CA THR A 38 11.86 11.18 2.43
C THR A 38 11.03 11.76 1.29
N VAL A 39 11.07 11.15 0.11
CA VAL A 39 10.47 11.72 -1.11
C VAL A 39 8.95 11.68 -1.03
N GLN A 40 8.38 10.52 -0.72
CA GLN A 40 6.94 10.33 -0.64
C GLN A 40 6.26 11.27 0.39
N PRO A 41 6.72 11.36 1.65
CA PRO A 41 6.12 12.28 2.62
C PRO A 41 6.20 13.74 2.18
N ARG A 42 7.32 14.14 1.55
CA ARG A 42 7.48 15.49 0.99
C ARG A 42 6.46 15.79 -0.09
N ILE A 43 6.32 14.90 -1.08
CA ILE A 43 5.36 15.05 -2.18
C ILE A 43 3.92 15.11 -1.63
N MET A 44 3.59 14.21 -0.70
CA MET A 44 2.25 14.17 -0.09
C MET A 44 1.94 15.44 0.69
N PHE A 45 2.90 15.96 1.46
CA PHE A 45 2.73 17.23 2.16
C PHE A 45 2.51 18.39 1.20
N GLN A 46 3.26 18.45 0.09
CA GLN A 46 3.08 19.49 -0.93
C GLN A 46 1.72 19.39 -1.62
N TYR A 47 1.30 18.17 -1.97
CA TYR A 47 0.00 17.92 -2.58
C TYR A 47 -1.13 18.37 -1.64
N ASP A 48 -1.08 17.94 -0.38
CA ASP A 48 -2.06 18.29 0.64
C ASP A 48 -2.11 19.81 0.89
N SER A 49 -0.95 20.47 0.97
CA SER A 49 -0.90 21.93 1.11
C SER A 49 -1.52 22.68 -0.07
N LEU A 50 -1.53 22.11 -1.27
CA LEU A 50 -2.07 22.76 -2.47
C LEU A 50 -3.55 22.44 -2.72
N PHE A 51 -3.99 21.23 -2.40
CA PHE A 51 -5.30 20.69 -2.79
C PHE A 51 -6.13 20.14 -1.63
N GLY A 52 -5.56 19.97 -0.44
CA GLY A 52 -6.18 19.31 0.71
C GLY A 52 -7.53 19.91 1.08
N ASP A 53 -7.63 21.25 1.14
CA ASP A 53 -8.90 21.93 1.44
C ASP A 53 -10.00 21.59 0.42
N LEU A 54 -9.65 21.54 -0.88
CA LEU A 54 -10.60 21.21 -1.95
C LEU A 54 -10.99 19.73 -1.92
N GLU A 55 -10.05 18.84 -1.63
CA GLU A 55 -10.36 17.41 -1.49
C GLU A 55 -11.23 17.13 -0.27
N SER A 56 -10.93 17.77 0.86
CA SER A 56 -11.76 17.70 2.07
C SER A 56 -13.17 18.22 1.81
N GLU A 57 -13.30 19.34 1.10
CA GLU A 57 -14.61 19.89 0.73
C GLU A 57 -15.40 18.93 -0.17
N ILE A 58 -14.73 18.28 -1.14
CA ILE A 58 -15.35 17.24 -1.99
C ILE A 58 -15.87 16.10 -1.13
N ASP A 59 -15.06 15.58 -0.21
CA ASP A 59 -15.43 14.44 0.63
C ASP A 59 -16.64 14.76 1.51
N ASP A 60 -16.66 15.95 2.12
CA ASP A 60 -17.80 16.37 2.95
C ASP A 60 -19.07 16.57 2.14
N LYS A 61 -18.98 17.15 0.94
CA LYS A 61 -20.12 17.28 0.04
C LYS A 61 -20.61 15.93 -0.48
N LEU A 62 -19.72 14.99 -0.78
CA LEU A 62 -20.10 13.63 -1.17
C LEU A 62 -20.87 12.92 -0.06
N LYS A 63 -20.43 13.05 1.20
CA LYS A 63 -21.18 12.52 2.36
C LYS A 63 -22.61 13.10 2.40
N ILE A 64 -22.75 14.41 2.23
CA ILE A 64 -24.07 15.08 2.22
C ILE A 64 -24.92 14.58 1.04
N ALA A 65 -24.35 14.51 -0.16
CA ALA A 65 -25.05 14.04 -1.35
C ALA A 65 -25.57 12.61 -1.17
N HIS A 66 -24.73 11.72 -0.64
CA HIS A 66 -25.09 10.34 -0.34
C HIS A 66 -26.18 10.25 0.73
N LEU A 67 -26.06 11.00 1.83
CA LEU A 67 -27.09 11.06 2.88
C LEU A 67 -28.47 11.41 2.29
N LEU A 68 -28.52 12.44 1.44
CA LEU A 68 -29.77 12.87 0.81
C LEU A 68 -30.31 11.83 -0.17
N GLU A 69 -29.43 11.26 -1.00
CA GLU A 69 -29.80 10.21 -1.95
C GLU A 69 -30.39 9.01 -1.22
N ARG A 70 -29.72 8.52 -0.17
CA ARG A 70 -30.18 7.38 0.61
C ARG A 70 -31.52 7.65 1.29
N LYS A 71 -31.71 8.84 1.89
CA LYS A 71 -33.00 9.25 2.45
C LYS A 71 -34.09 9.20 1.39
N SER A 72 -33.82 9.72 0.19
CA SER A 72 -34.80 9.74 -0.90
C SER A 72 -35.19 8.33 -1.36
N GLN A 73 -34.24 7.40 -1.41
CA GLN A 73 -34.48 6.01 -1.78
C GLN A 73 -35.38 5.30 -0.75
N LEU A 74 -35.13 5.52 0.54
CA LEU A 74 -35.91 4.92 1.62
C LEU A 74 -37.34 5.47 1.65
N ILE A 75 -37.51 6.79 1.50
CA ILE A 75 -38.83 7.42 1.41
C ILE A 75 -39.59 6.90 0.19
N ASN A 76 -38.95 6.88 -0.99
CA ASN A 76 -39.58 6.38 -2.22
C ASN A 76 -40.00 4.91 -2.10
N THR A 77 -39.19 4.08 -1.44
CA THR A 77 -39.56 2.67 -1.16
C THR A 77 -40.82 2.58 -0.30
N ARG A 78 -40.96 3.44 0.71
CA ARG A 78 -42.15 3.51 1.58
C ARG A 78 -43.40 4.04 0.85
N ILE A 79 -43.22 5.04 -0.01
CA ILE A 79 -44.31 5.53 -0.89
C ILE A 79 -44.80 4.40 -1.79
N LYS A 80 -43.89 3.64 -2.41
CA LYS A 80 -44.24 2.53 -3.30
C LYS A 80 -44.93 1.38 -2.59
N SER A 81 -44.67 1.16 -1.30
CA SER A 81 -45.42 0.19 -0.49
C SER A 81 -46.80 0.69 -0.05
N GLY A 82 -47.17 1.94 -0.38
CA GLY A 82 -48.43 2.56 0.03
C GLY A 82 -48.45 3.01 1.49
N GLU A 83 -47.30 3.02 2.17
CA GLU A 83 -47.20 3.45 3.55
C GLU A 83 -47.27 4.98 3.66
N LYS A 84 -47.97 5.47 4.69
CA LYS A 84 -48.05 6.90 4.97
C LYS A 84 -46.71 7.43 5.50
N ILE A 85 -46.24 8.53 4.94
CA ILE A 85 -45.04 9.21 5.44
C ILE A 85 -45.45 10.06 6.64
N SER A 86 -45.28 9.51 7.85
CA SER A 86 -45.43 10.25 9.09
C SER A 86 -44.11 10.95 9.48
N LYS A 87 -44.18 11.93 10.39
CA LYS A 87 -42.99 12.56 10.98
C LYS A 87 -42.07 11.51 11.65
N ASN A 88 -42.66 10.53 12.34
CA ASN A 88 -41.91 9.43 12.98
C ASN A 88 -41.18 8.57 11.94
N THR A 89 -41.78 8.35 10.76
CA THR A 89 -41.15 7.62 9.66
C THR A 89 -39.92 8.37 9.14
N ILE A 90 -40.00 9.70 9.01
CA ILE A 90 -38.88 10.55 8.57
C ILE A 90 -37.76 10.53 9.61
N GLU A 91 -38.08 10.69 10.89
CA GLU A 91 -37.10 10.63 11.99
C GLU A 91 -36.39 9.27 12.05
N PHE A 92 -37.14 8.17 11.90
CA PHE A 92 -36.56 6.83 11.82
C PHE A 92 -35.61 6.68 10.63
N ILE A 93 -36.00 7.15 9.44
CA ILE A 93 -35.14 7.12 8.25
C ILE A 93 -33.88 7.95 8.48
N ASN A 94 -33.98 9.13 9.11
CA ASN A 94 -32.80 9.94 9.43
C ASN A 94 -31.82 9.18 10.33
N GLN A 95 -32.31 8.55 11.41
CA GLN A 95 -31.49 7.76 12.32
C GLN A 95 -30.82 6.55 11.64
N VAL A 96 -31.54 5.83 10.78
CA VAL A 96 -31.00 4.70 10.04
C VAL A 96 -29.86 5.15 9.12
N VAL A 97 -30.08 6.23 8.37
CA VAL A 97 -29.09 6.74 7.42
C VAL A 97 -27.87 7.33 8.12
N GLU A 98 -28.04 8.02 9.26
CA GLU A 98 -26.93 8.50 10.08
C GLU A 98 -26.08 7.35 10.61
N LYS A 99 -26.71 6.28 11.12
CA LYS A 99 -25.99 5.08 11.55
C LYS A 99 -25.25 4.39 10.40
N GLU A 100 -25.84 4.29 9.22
CA GLU A 100 -25.17 3.75 8.02
C GLU A 100 -23.89 4.55 7.71
N VAL A 101 -23.97 5.89 7.73
CA VAL A 101 -22.81 6.75 7.45
C VAL A 101 -21.77 6.71 8.57
N GLU A 102 -22.16 6.59 9.83
CA GLU A 102 -21.20 6.39 10.93
C GLU A 102 -20.41 5.09 10.78
N ILE A 103 -21.08 3.99 10.42
CA ILE A 103 -20.44 2.69 10.19
C ILE A 103 -19.41 2.81 9.06
N VAL A 104 -19.80 3.43 7.95
CA VAL A 104 -18.88 3.67 6.82
C VAL A 104 -17.71 4.56 7.26
N SER A 105 -17.98 5.64 7.99
CA SER A 105 -16.94 6.56 8.47
C SER A 105 -15.94 5.91 9.41
N ARG A 106 -16.39 4.99 10.29
CA ARG A 106 -15.50 4.18 11.15
C ARG A 106 -14.64 3.23 10.33
N ASN A 107 -15.22 2.59 9.31
CA ASN A 107 -14.49 1.69 8.42
C ASN A 107 -13.45 2.43 7.57
N CYS A 108 -13.80 3.62 7.06
CA CYS A 108 -12.87 4.48 6.32
C CYS A 108 -11.75 5.03 7.23
N SER A 109 -12.07 5.50 8.44
CA SER A 109 -11.07 6.02 9.39
C SER A 109 -10.07 4.95 9.85
N ASN A 110 -10.52 3.70 9.99
CA ASN A 110 -9.65 2.56 10.27
C ASN A 110 -8.75 2.23 9.08
N ASN A 111 -9.20 2.43 7.84
CA ASN A 111 -8.37 2.26 6.65
C ASN A 111 -7.29 3.35 6.52
N TYR A 112 -7.58 4.61 6.80
CA TYR A 112 -6.53 5.66 6.80
C TYR A 112 -5.44 5.38 7.84
N ARG A 113 -5.80 4.97 9.06
CA ARG A 113 -4.81 4.62 10.10
C ARG A 113 -4.00 3.36 9.77
N THR A 114 -4.52 2.48 8.91
CA THR A 114 -3.86 1.24 8.48
C THR A 114 -3.05 1.43 7.18
N GLN A 115 -3.45 2.36 6.29
CA GLN A 115 -2.71 2.74 5.08
C GLN A 115 -1.38 3.44 5.39
N TYR A 116 -1.29 4.20 6.49
CA TYR A 116 0.00 4.73 6.95
C TYR A 116 0.92 3.66 7.58
N LYS A 117 0.43 2.43 7.79
CA LYS A 117 1.20 1.30 8.36
C LYS A 117 1.40 0.13 7.39
N ALA A 118 0.67 0.08 6.27
CA ALA A 118 0.77 -0.96 5.26
C ALA A 118 1.08 -0.29 3.90
N ASN A 119 2.31 -0.44 3.44
CA ASN A 119 2.83 0.17 2.22
C ASN A 119 2.01 -0.17 0.95
N ASN A 120 2.03 0.79 0.02
CA ASN A 120 2.00 0.63 -1.44
C ASN A 120 0.68 0.28 -2.17
N SER A 121 -0.36 1.08 -1.97
CA SER A 121 -1.25 1.43 -3.10
C SER A 121 -1.97 2.77 -2.87
N TYR A 122 -1.38 3.86 -3.36
CA TYR A 122 -2.17 5.06 -3.63
C TYR A 122 -2.88 4.84 -4.95
N GLN A 123 -3.95 4.06 -4.89
CA GLN A 123 -4.96 4.06 -5.93
C GLN A 123 -5.98 5.14 -5.54
N TYR A 124 -5.69 6.39 -5.89
CA TYR A 124 -6.68 7.47 -5.90
C TYR A 124 -7.62 7.24 -7.11
N GLN A 125 -8.33 6.12 -7.09
CA GLN A 125 -9.48 5.87 -7.95
C GLN A 125 -10.62 5.35 -7.09
N ASN A 126 -11.61 6.22 -6.86
CA ASN A 126 -13.03 5.90 -6.93
C ASN A 126 -13.61 4.79 -6.04
N ASP A 127 -13.00 4.40 -4.92
CA ASP A 127 -13.66 3.50 -3.94
C ASP A 127 -14.57 4.25 -2.94
N TYR A 128 -14.69 5.58 -3.06
CA TYR A 128 -15.69 6.34 -2.33
C TYR A 128 -17.08 6.18 -2.95
N PHE A 129 -17.89 5.34 -2.30
CA PHE A 129 -19.35 5.23 -2.45
C PHE A 129 -19.86 4.68 -3.79
N TYR A 130 -19.46 3.47 -4.17
CA TYR A 130 -20.24 2.66 -5.13
C TYR A 130 -21.30 1.82 -4.41
N PHE A 131 -22.37 2.45 -3.92
CA PHE A 131 -23.56 1.73 -3.45
C PHE A 131 -24.46 1.38 -4.66
N SER A 132 -23.94 0.54 -5.57
CA SER A 132 -24.75 -0.03 -6.65
C SER A 132 -25.13 -1.46 -6.30
N SER A 133 -26.43 -1.68 -6.14
CA SER A 133 -27.08 -2.97 -6.04
C SER A 133 -26.68 -3.92 -7.17
N LYS A 134 -25.82 -4.91 -6.89
CA LYS A 134 -25.75 -6.18 -7.63
C LYS A 134 -24.90 -7.21 -6.87
N LYS A 135 -25.54 -8.35 -6.61
CA LYS A 135 -25.04 -9.73 -6.43
C LYS A 135 -23.56 -9.88 -6.06
N GLN A 136 -23.36 -10.33 -4.83
CA GLN A 136 -22.16 -11.01 -4.35
C GLN A 136 -21.69 -12.07 -5.35
N LYS A 137 -20.43 -11.92 -5.77
CA LYS A 137 -19.44 -12.93 -6.17
C LYS A 137 -18.58 -12.36 -7.29
N THR A 138 -17.50 -11.69 -6.91
CA THR A 138 -16.19 -11.92 -7.52
C THR A 138 -15.15 -11.76 -6.43
N SER A 139 -14.47 -12.86 -6.16
CA SER A 139 -13.29 -12.94 -5.31
C SER A 139 -12.13 -12.29 -6.05
N TYR A 140 -11.65 -11.15 -5.58
CA TYR A 140 -10.30 -10.70 -5.91
C TYR A 140 -9.37 -11.23 -4.82
N GLN A 141 -8.68 -12.32 -5.17
CA GLN A 141 -7.58 -12.90 -4.42
C GLN A 141 -6.43 -11.88 -4.44
N GLY A 142 -6.28 -11.12 -3.36
CA GLY A 142 -4.97 -10.61 -2.99
C GLY A 142 -4.03 -11.80 -2.80
N PHE A 143 -2.80 -11.69 -3.32
CA PHE A 143 -1.77 -12.72 -3.26
C PHE A 143 -1.51 -13.18 -1.82
N SER A 144 -2.25 -14.20 -1.38
CA SER A 144 -1.97 -15.00 -0.20
C SER A 144 -1.25 -16.25 -0.65
N TYR A 145 0.04 -16.36 -0.36
CA TYR A 145 0.68 -17.67 -0.36
C TYR A 145 0.09 -18.47 0.80
N ILE A 146 -0.45 -19.62 0.45
CA ILE A 146 -1.06 -20.58 1.36
C ILE A 146 0.01 -21.03 2.37
N ASN A 147 -0.21 -20.72 3.64
CA ASN A 147 0.52 -21.35 4.75
C ASN A 147 -0.02 -22.77 4.93
N SER A 148 0.54 -23.74 4.22
CA SER A 148 0.43 -25.14 4.60
C SER A 148 1.41 -25.42 5.74
N LYS A 149 0.86 -25.50 6.96
CA LYS A 149 1.54 -26.09 8.10
C LYS A 149 1.79 -27.58 7.81
N GLU A 150 3.00 -27.95 7.44
CA GLU A 150 3.53 -29.28 7.69
C GLU A 150 4.77 -29.17 8.56
N ARG A 151 4.66 -29.72 9.78
CA ARG A 151 5.79 -30.01 10.64
C ARG A 151 6.56 -31.15 9.98
N ALA A 152 7.73 -30.86 9.42
CA ALA A 152 8.69 -31.87 9.02
C ALA A 152 10.04 -31.60 9.67
N SER A 153 10.58 -32.67 10.21
CA SER A 153 11.73 -32.79 11.09
C SER A 153 13.06 -32.47 10.40
N LYS A 154 14.01 -32.01 11.22
CA LYS A 154 15.45 -31.89 10.92
C LYS A 154 15.97 -33.09 10.12
N LYS A 155 16.45 -32.85 8.89
CA LYS A 155 17.54 -33.62 8.26
C LYS A 155 18.39 -32.69 7.39
N PHE A 156 19.61 -32.43 7.85
CA PHE A 156 20.69 -31.82 7.08
C PHE A 156 21.15 -32.83 6.01
N THR A 157 20.78 -32.59 4.76
CA THR A 157 21.41 -33.21 3.59
C THR A 157 21.74 -32.09 2.61
N ALA A 158 22.96 -32.11 2.07
CA ALA A 158 23.54 -31.11 1.18
C ALA A 158 22.53 -30.52 0.18
N GLN A 159 21.92 -29.40 0.56
CA GLN A 159 21.02 -28.62 -0.28
C GLN A 159 21.75 -27.34 -0.64
N VAL A 160 21.68 -26.99 -1.92
CA VAL A 160 21.91 -25.63 -2.42
C VAL A 160 21.28 -24.66 -1.41
N PRO A 161 21.97 -23.59 -0.98
CA PRO A 161 21.33 -22.54 -0.19
C PRO A 161 20.25 -21.92 -1.08
N CYS A 162 19.05 -22.48 -1.03
CA CYS A 162 17.89 -21.89 -1.64
C CYS A 162 17.60 -20.63 -0.84
N LEU A 163 17.25 -19.53 -1.52
CA LEU A 163 16.71 -18.31 -0.90
C LEU A 163 15.32 -18.62 -0.31
N GLU A 164 15.25 -19.56 0.62
CA GLU A 164 14.04 -19.88 1.33
C GLU A 164 13.68 -18.71 2.23
N LYS A 165 12.41 -18.34 2.18
CA LYS A 165 11.87 -17.27 3.02
C LYS A 165 11.87 -17.78 4.46
N GLU A 166 12.85 -17.32 5.21
CA GLU A 166 12.93 -17.57 6.64
C GLU A 166 11.94 -16.68 7.41
N ASN A 167 11.72 -17.03 8.68
CA ASN A 167 10.85 -16.23 9.55
C ASN A 167 11.44 -14.83 9.76
N ILE A 168 10.62 -13.78 9.65
CA ILE A 168 11.06 -12.38 9.84
C ILE A 168 11.86 -12.18 11.14
N SER A 169 11.51 -12.88 12.22
CA SER A 169 12.18 -12.76 13.52
C SER A 169 13.55 -13.44 13.55
N THR A 170 13.75 -14.53 12.79
CA THR A 170 15.06 -15.21 12.70
C THR A 170 16.00 -14.37 11.85
N CYS A 171 15.55 -13.96 10.65
CA CYS A 171 16.28 -13.06 9.77
C CYS A 171 16.72 -11.79 10.49
N TYR A 172 15.79 -11.10 11.16
CA TYR A 172 16.07 -9.87 11.88
C TYR A 172 17.11 -10.07 13.00
N ARG A 173 17.00 -11.13 13.80
CA ARG A 173 17.98 -11.42 14.87
C ARG A 173 19.38 -11.68 14.30
N SER A 174 19.48 -12.39 13.17
CA SER A 174 20.76 -12.66 12.50
C SER A 174 21.38 -11.37 11.97
N ILE A 175 20.59 -10.51 11.33
CA ILE A 175 21.02 -9.19 10.86
C ILE A 175 21.52 -8.35 12.04
N VAL A 176 20.73 -8.23 13.12
CA VAL A 176 21.10 -7.42 14.29
C VAL A 176 22.40 -7.91 14.91
N LYS A 177 22.59 -9.22 15.08
CA LYS A 177 23.84 -9.78 15.61
C LYS A 177 25.06 -9.39 14.78
N LYS A 178 24.91 -9.31 13.46
CA LYS A 178 26.00 -9.01 12.54
C LYS A 178 26.31 -7.52 12.42
N LEU A 179 25.30 -6.66 12.55
CA LEU A 179 25.45 -5.20 12.46
C LEU A 179 25.60 -4.48 13.80
N HIS A 180 25.39 -5.17 14.93
CA HIS A 180 25.43 -4.51 16.23
C HIS A 180 26.79 -3.81 16.45
N PRO A 181 26.81 -2.56 16.94
CA PRO A 181 28.06 -1.80 17.11
C PRO A 181 29.05 -2.47 18.07
N ASP A 182 28.57 -3.31 18.99
CA ASP A 182 29.41 -4.06 19.92
C ASP A 182 30.05 -5.32 19.30
N VAL A 183 29.58 -5.76 18.13
CA VAL A 183 29.99 -7.02 17.48
C VAL A 183 30.66 -6.78 16.12
N SER A 184 30.28 -5.71 15.42
CA SER A 184 30.81 -5.37 14.09
C SER A 184 31.88 -4.29 14.17
N GLU A 185 33.06 -4.56 13.61
CA GLU A 185 34.13 -3.57 13.42
C GLU A 185 33.76 -2.50 12.37
N SER A 186 32.78 -2.79 11.50
CA SER A 186 32.36 -1.94 10.39
C SER A 186 31.25 -0.96 10.77
N LYS A 187 31.65 0.17 11.38
CA LYS A 187 30.72 1.26 11.78
C LYS A 187 29.90 1.81 10.61
N GLU A 188 30.47 1.80 9.39
CA GLU A 188 29.82 2.31 8.17
C GLU A 188 28.56 1.54 7.78
N LEU A 189 28.57 0.20 7.85
CA LEU A 189 27.40 -0.62 7.50
C LEU A 189 26.26 -0.43 8.50
N PHE A 190 26.61 -0.26 9.78
CA PHE A 190 25.65 0.03 10.83
C PHE A 190 24.97 1.38 10.58
N GLU A 191 25.75 2.47 10.46
CA GLU A 191 25.19 3.82 10.27
C GLU A 191 24.30 3.91 9.02
N LYS A 192 24.67 3.19 7.96
CA LYS A 192 23.98 3.24 6.68
C LYS A 192 22.66 2.46 6.64
N HIS A 193 22.62 1.24 7.17
CA HIS A 193 21.47 0.35 6.95
C HIS A 193 20.62 0.10 8.20
N TRP A 194 21.11 0.45 9.40
CA TRP A 194 20.42 0.15 10.66
C TRP A 194 18.99 0.69 10.70
N ASN A 195 18.82 1.98 10.39
CA ASN A 195 17.50 2.61 10.39
C ASN A 195 16.54 1.95 9.39
N ASN A 196 17.06 1.54 8.23
CA ASN A 196 16.25 0.89 7.19
C ASN A 196 15.74 -0.47 7.66
N ILE A 197 16.60 -1.26 8.29
CA ILE A 197 16.27 -2.58 8.86
C ILE A 197 15.26 -2.43 10.00
N GLN A 198 15.47 -1.46 10.91
CA GLN A 198 14.54 -1.19 12.01
C GLN A 198 13.15 -0.81 11.49
N THR A 199 13.09 0.06 10.49
CA THR A 199 11.82 0.46 9.87
C THR A 199 11.13 -0.73 9.21
N ALA A 200 11.84 -1.52 8.39
CA ALA A 200 11.29 -2.70 7.74
C ALA A 200 10.74 -3.72 8.76
N TYR A 201 11.41 -3.90 9.90
CA TYR A 201 10.94 -4.79 10.95
C TYR A 201 9.68 -4.25 11.64
N LYS A 202 9.65 -2.95 11.96
CA LYS A 202 8.49 -2.28 12.58
C LYS A 202 7.26 -2.30 11.67
N THR A 203 7.45 -2.15 10.36
CA THR A 203 6.38 -2.25 9.36
C THR A 203 6.03 -3.69 8.99
N LYS A 204 6.73 -4.69 9.55
CA LYS A 204 6.58 -6.12 9.23
C LYS A 204 6.76 -6.42 7.74
N ASP A 205 7.67 -5.72 7.09
CA ASP A 205 8.00 -5.95 5.69
C ASP A 205 8.95 -7.16 5.56
N GLU A 206 8.35 -8.35 5.46
CA GLU A 206 9.07 -9.62 5.39
C GLU A 206 10.02 -9.69 4.19
N HIS A 207 9.61 -9.15 3.04
CA HIS A 207 10.41 -9.14 1.82
C HIS A 207 11.69 -8.34 2.03
N ARG A 208 11.57 -7.12 2.58
CA ARG A 208 12.74 -6.27 2.86
C ARG A 208 13.69 -6.87 3.87
N ILE A 209 13.15 -7.45 4.95
CA ILE A 209 13.98 -8.12 5.96
C ILE A 209 14.73 -9.32 5.34
N ASN A 210 14.09 -10.09 4.45
CA ASN A 210 14.76 -11.17 3.75
C ASN A 210 15.87 -10.68 2.82
N LEU A 211 15.65 -9.60 2.06
CA LEU A 211 16.70 -9.03 1.19
C LEU A 211 17.91 -8.52 2.00
N TYR A 212 17.68 -7.89 3.15
CA TYR A 212 18.76 -7.49 4.05
C TYR A 212 19.48 -8.70 4.66
N TYR A 213 18.75 -9.74 5.05
CA TYR A 213 19.34 -10.97 5.55
C TYR A 213 20.22 -11.65 4.49
N TRP A 214 19.71 -11.76 3.26
CA TRP A 214 20.44 -12.38 2.17
C TRP A 214 21.71 -11.61 1.82
N SER A 215 21.63 -10.28 1.71
CA SER A 215 22.77 -9.43 1.38
C SER A 215 23.81 -9.34 2.49
N LEU A 216 23.40 -9.22 3.75
CA LEU A 216 24.32 -8.95 4.87
C LEU A 216 24.80 -10.23 5.55
N CYS A 217 23.99 -11.30 5.61
CA CYS A 217 24.34 -12.53 6.31
C CYS A 217 24.68 -13.66 5.35
N LEU A 218 23.75 -13.99 4.44
CA LEU A 218 23.83 -15.23 3.66
C LEU A 218 24.96 -15.24 2.62
N ILE A 219 25.24 -14.11 1.94
CA ILE A 219 26.31 -14.05 0.93
C ILE A 219 27.67 -14.38 1.54
N ASP A 220 27.97 -13.85 2.72
CA ASP A 220 29.26 -14.10 3.38
C ASP A 220 29.38 -15.57 3.79
N GLU A 221 28.30 -16.17 4.31
CA GLU A 221 28.29 -17.60 4.62
C GLU A 221 28.48 -18.47 3.37
N ILE A 222 27.89 -18.10 2.23
CA ILE A 222 28.04 -18.82 0.97
C ILE A 222 29.49 -18.76 0.49
N ILE A 223 30.12 -17.58 0.58
CA ILE A 223 31.50 -17.35 0.15
C ILE A 223 32.52 -18.10 1.02
N GLU A 224 32.26 -18.18 2.33
CA GLU A 224 33.11 -18.90 3.30
C GLU A 224 32.96 -20.42 3.19
N LYS A 225 31.73 -20.93 3.08
CA LYS A 225 31.44 -22.37 3.11
C LYS A 225 31.71 -23.08 1.78
N HIS A 226 31.56 -22.40 0.64
CA HIS A 226 31.64 -23.04 -0.66
C HIS A 226 32.88 -22.61 -1.46
N LYS A 227 33.72 -23.59 -1.78
CA LYS A 227 34.84 -23.46 -2.74
C LYS A 227 34.46 -23.94 -4.15
N GLU A 228 33.29 -24.56 -4.30
CA GLU A 228 32.83 -25.13 -5.56
C GLU A 228 32.17 -24.08 -6.46
N SER A 229 32.66 -23.99 -7.70
CA SER A 229 32.20 -22.99 -8.68
C SER A 229 30.71 -23.10 -9.01
N GLU A 230 30.09 -24.27 -8.91
CA GLU A 230 28.69 -24.45 -9.36
C GLU A 230 27.67 -23.86 -8.39
N LEU A 231 27.86 -24.04 -7.08
CA LEU A 231 26.96 -23.47 -6.07
C LEU A 231 27.05 -21.94 -6.05
N LEU A 232 28.25 -21.38 -6.24
CA LEU A 232 28.45 -19.94 -6.35
C LEU A 232 27.73 -19.35 -7.57
N LYS A 233 27.68 -20.08 -8.70
CA LYS A 233 26.91 -19.63 -9.88
C LYS A 233 25.42 -19.61 -9.61
N ILE A 234 24.86 -20.68 -9.03
CA ILE A 234 23.42 -20.77 -8.75
C ILE A 234 23.01 -19.64 -7.80
N ALA A 235 23.79 -19.40 -6.74
CA ALA A 235 23.56 -18.28 -5.84
C ALA A 235 23.62 -16.94 -6.59
N ALA A 236 24.64 -16.72 -7.43
CA ALA A 236 24.78 -15.48 -8.19
C ALA A 236 23.60 -15.25 -9.15
N GLU A 237 23.08 -16.29 -9.80
CA GLU A 237 21.89 -16.19 -10.65
C GLU A 237 20.63 -15.84 -9.87
N GLN A 238 20.44 -16.47 -8.69
CA GLN A 238 19.30 -16.17 -7.82
C GLN A 238 19.34 -14.72 -7.33
N PHE A 239 20.49 -14.23 -6.86
CA PHE A 239 20.67 -12.83 -6.45
C PHE A 239 20.44 -11.87 -7.60
N LYS A 240 20.94 -12.18 -8.80
CA LYS A 240 20.71 -11.36 -9.99
C LYS A 240 19.22 -11.25 -10.33
N ASN A 241 18.47 -12.35 -10.21
CA ASN A 241 17.04 -12.36 -10.48
C ASN A 241 16.26 -11.54 -9.45
N GLU A 242 16.58 -11.65 -8.16
CA GLU A 242 15.94 -10.86 -7.11
C GLU A 242 16.28 -9.36 -7.25
N LEU A 243 17.52 -9.04 -7.56
CA LEU A 243 17.94 -7.67 -7.86
C LEU A 243 17.18 -7.09 -9.06
N PHE A 244 17.01 -7.87 -10.12
CA PHE A 244 16.26 -7.45 -11.31
C PHE A 244 14.81 -7.14 -10.96
N LYS A 245 14.14 -8.03 -10.23
CA LYS A 245 12.75 -7.81 -9.77
C LYS A 245 12.64 -6.55 -8.93
N GLU A 246 13.60 -6.32 -8.04
CA GLU A 246 13.57 -5.18 -7.14
C GLU A 246 13.78 -3.86 -7.88
N LYS A 247 14.71 -3.81 -8.84
CA LYS A 247 14.89 -2.64 -9.70
C LYS A 247 13.64 -2.34 -10.52
N GLN A 248 13.05 -3.36 -11.13
CA GLN A 248 11.82 -3.21 -11.89
C GLN A 248 10.67 -2.73 -11.01
N SER A 249 10.58 -3.23 -9.77
CA SER A 249 9.59 -2.78 -8.79
C SER A 249 9.77 -1.30 -8.46
N LEU A 250 11.01 -0.83 -8.26
CA LEU A 250 11.30 0.59 -8.01
C LEU A 250 10.97 1.48 -9.21
N GLU A 251 11.30 1.05 -10.41
CA GLU A 251 10.98 1.80 -11.63
C GLU A 251 9.46 1.91 -11.79
N ASN A 252 8.73 0.80 -11.65
CA ASN A 252 7.27 0.82 -11.67
C ASN A 252 6.68 1.72 -10.58
N ALA A 253 7.23 1.67 -9.36
CA ALA A 253 6.79 2.53 -8.27
C ALA A 253 7.01 4.01 -8.59
N SER A 254 8.13 4.38 -9.21
CA SER A 254 8.41 5.77 -9.60
C SER A 254 7.42 6.34 -10.63
N MET A 255 6.80 5.47 -11.44
CA MET A 255 5.78 5.86 -12.42
C MET A 255 4.37 5.98 -11.81
N GLN A 256 4.19 5.50 -10.58
CA GLN A 256 2.93 5.55 -9.86
C GLN A 256 2.84 6.75 -8.93
N GLU A 257 1.63 7.08 -8.51
CA GLU A 257 1.45 8.04 -7.42
C GLU A 257 2.01 7.43 -6.11
N PRO A 258 2.70 8.23 -5.28
CA PRO A 258 2.80 9.68 -5.35
C PRO A 258 3.97 10.21 -6.21
N TYR A 259 4.93 9.38 -6.59
CA TYR A 259 6.21 9.82 -7.17
C TYR A 259 6.06 10.56 -8.50
N ASN A 260 5.15 10.12 -9.36
CA ASN A 260 4.88 10.79 -10.64
C ASN A 260 4.22 12.19 -10.51
N LEU A 261 3.90 12.62 -9.28
CA LEU A 261 3.36 13.95 -9.00
C LEU A 261 4.45 14.98 -8.78
N GLU A 262 5.69 14.57 -8.51
CA GLU A 262 6.79 15.49 -8.19
C GLU A 262 6.96 16.57 -9.27
N ASP A 263 7.09 16.15 -10.53
CA ASP A 263 7.21 17.09 -11.66
C ASP A 263 5.95 17.94 -11.82
N LYS A 264 4.77 17.34 -11.62
CA LYS A 264 3.47 18.01 -11.78
C LYS A 264 3.24 19.09 -10.72
N LEU A 265 3.72 18.87 -9.49
CA LEU A 265 3.64 19.82 -8.39
C LEU A 265 4.60 21.01 -8.56
N SER A 266 5.57 20.90 -9.46
CA SER A 266 6.40 22.04 -9.87
C SER A 266 5.77 22.86 -11.02
N ASP A 267 4.84 22.28 -11.77
CA ASP A 267 4.18 22.93 -12.90
C ASP A 267 2.96 23.75 -12.45
N ALA A 268 3.12 25.08 -12.48
CA ALA A 268 2.05 26.03 -12.14
C ALA A 268 0.79 25.87 -13.02
N PHE A 269 0.93 25.55 -14.32
CA PHE A 269 -0.21 25.35 -15.20
C PHE A 269 -0.98 24.08 -14.83
N TRP A 270 -0.26 23.00 -14.51
CA TRP A 270 -0.88 21.78 -14.03
C TRP A 270 -1.66 22.02 -12.73
N ILE A 271 -1.07 22.75 -11.76
CA ILE A 271 -1.73 23.08 -10.49
C ILE A 271 -3.02 23.87 -10.74
N ILE A 272 -2.98 24.93 -11.56
CA ILE A 272 -4.16 25.75 -11.86
C ILE A 272 -5.26 24.88 -12.49
N ARG A 273 -4.90 24.06 -13.48
CA ARG A 273 -5.84 23.14 -14.14
C ARG A 273 -6.44 22.14 -13.15
N ARG A 274 -5.64 21.57 -12.25
CA ARG A 274 -6.09 20.62 -11.24
C ARG A 274 -7.04 21.28 -10.24
N LYS A 275 -6.71 22.48 -9.73
CA LYS A 275 -7.62 23.26 -8.86
C LYS A 275 -8.96 23.52 -9.54
N ARG A 276 -8.95 23.88 -10.82
CA ARG A 276 -10.18 24.07 -11.59
C ARG A 276 -11.01 22.79 -11.67
N GLN A 277 -10.38 21.64 -11.98
CA GLN A 277 -11.08 20.35 -12.02
C GLN A 277 -11.74 19.98 -10.68
N LEU A 278 -11.04 20.21 -9.56
CA LEU A 278 -11.59 19.96 -8.22
C LEU A 278 -12.78 20.88 -7.93
N ARG A 279 -12.69 22.17 -8.26
CA ARG A 279 -13.80 23.13 -8.13
C ARG A 279 -14.99 22.75 -9.02
N ASP A 280 -14.75 22.31 -10.25
CA ASP A 280 -15.80 21.84 -11.15
C ASP A 280 -16.50 20.60 -10.57
N LYS A 281 -15.75 19.69 -9.94
CA LYS A 281 -16.30 18.53 -9.23
C LYS A 281 -17.15 18.95 -8.02
N ILE A 282 -16.67 19.87 -7.20
CA ILE A 282 -17.44 20.48 -6.10
C ILE A 282 -18.77 21.02 -6.63
N PHE A 283 -18.73 21.80 -7.71
CA PHE A 283 -19.92 22.38 -8.31
C PHE A 283 -20.91 21.33 -8.85
N GLN A 284 -20.43 20.20 -9.38
CA GLN A 284 -21.29 19.09 -9.80
C GLN A 284 -21.98 18.42 -8.60
N ILE A 285 -21.23 18.20 -7.50
CA ILE A 285 -21.77 17.60 -6.28
C ILE A 285 -22.79 18.53 -5.65
N ASP A 286 -22.54 19.84 -5.60
CA ASP A 286 -23.51 20.82 -5.11
C ASP A 286 -24.82 20.79 -5.89
N ARG A 287 -24.75 20.67 -7.22
CA ARG A 287 -25.95 20.49 -8.05
C ARG A 287 -26.68 19.20 -7.71
N GLN A 288 -25.98 18.10 -7.42
CA GLN A 288 -26.58 16.85 -6.98
C GLN A 288 -27.26 17.00 -5.60
N ILE A 289 -26.60 17.67 -4.64
CA ILE A 289 -27.17 17.98 -3.32
C ILE A 289 -28.48 18.76 -3.46
N ILE A 290 -28.48 19.84 -4.25
CA ILE A 290 -29.66 20.68 -4.49
C ILE A 290 -30.79 19.85 -5.10
N ARG A 291 -30.50 19.06 -6.14
CA ARG A 291 -31.48 18.17 -6.77
C ARG A 291 -32.10 17.19 -5.77
N ASN A 292 -31.26 16.52 -4.98
CA ASN A 292 -31.72 15.53 -4.00
C ASN A 292 -32.55 16.18 -2.89
N LYS A 293 -32.18 17.40 -2.45
CA LYS A 293 -32.98 18.20 -1.50
C LYS A 293 -34.37 18.52 -2.06
N HIS A 294 -34.46 19.03 -3.29
CA HIS A 294 -35.75 19.33 -3.91
C HIS A 294 -36.61 18.09 -4.09
N LEU A 295 -36.02 16.98 -4.53
CA LEU A 295 -36.72 15.71 -4.69
C LEU A 295 -37.28 15.21 -3.35
N LEU A 296 -36.50 15.27 -2.28
CA LEU A 296 -36.96 14.94 -0.92
C LEU A 296 -38.11 15.84 -0.46
N GLN A 297 -37.98 17.16 -0.64
CA GLN A 297 -39.03 18.11 -0.27
C GLN A 297 -40.31 17.85 -1.03
N ASN A 298 -40.22 17.60 -2.34
CA ASN A 298 -41.39 17.30 -3.17
C ASN A 298 -42.09 16.02 -2.70
N MET A 299 -41.34 14.95 -2.40
CA MET A 299 -41.91 13.70 -1.87
C MET A 299 -42.60 13.90 -0.51
N ILE A 300 -42.01 14.71 0.38
CA ILE A 300 -42.60 14.98 1.69
C ILE A 300 -43.86 15.84 1.54
N ASN A 301 -43.79 16.92 0.76
CA ASN A 301 -44.90 17.86 0.59
C ASN A 301 -46.08 17.26 -0.18
N SER A 302 -45.82 16.47 -1.23
CA SER A 302 -46.87 15.81 -2.01
C SER A 302 -47.69 14.83 -1.16
N HIS A 303 -47.06 14.21 -0.16
CA HIS A 303 -47.72 13.26 0.74
C HIS A 303 -48.25 13.88 2.04
N SER A 304 -47.77 15.06 2.45
CA SER A 304 -48.33 15.80 3.58
C SER A 304 -49.62 16.55 3.23
N LEU A 305 -49.80 16.98 1.97
CA LEU A 305 -50.97 17.75 1.53
C LEU A 305 -52.28 16.94 1.51
N TYR A 306 -52.22 15.61 1.40
CA TYR A 306 -53.40 14.73 1.48
C TYR A 306 -53.99 14.60 2.89
N HIS A 307 -53.53 15.37 3.89
CA HIS A 307 -54.00 15.31 5.27
C HIS A 307 -54.56 16.63 5.83
N SER A 308 -54.80 17.63 4.98
CA SER A 308 -55.51 18.87 5.38
C SER A 308 -56.95 18.98 4.88
N ILE A 309 -57.43 17.98 4.14
CA ILE A 309 -58.81 17.90 3.65
C ILE A 309 -59.36 16.53 4.05
N ALA A 310 -59.82 16.42 5.30
CA ALA A 310 -60.70 15.36 5.78
C ALA A 310 -61.47 15.87 6.99
#